data_AF-H8Y6T3-F1
#
_entry.id   AF-H8Y6T3-F1
#
_cell.length_a   1.000
_cell.length_b   1.000
_cell.length_c   1.000
_cell.angle_alpha   90.00
_cell.angle_beta   90.00
_cell.angle_gamma   90.00
#
_symmetry.space_group_name_H-M   'P 1'
#
loop_
_entity.id
_entity.type
_entity.pdbx_description
1 polymer ?
#
loop_
_entity_poly.entity_id
_entity_poly.type
_entity_poly.pdbx_seq_one_letter_code
_entity_poly.pdbx_strand_id
1 'polypeptide(L)'
;AIVEVNLSGSPITVGKSRQRHELCKVTSSRNLQAYVYAAAGPGESSTDLSWDGQTMIYENGSLLAATDRFSPEPGYCLADIDLDLLRQERLRQGSFDDNALAQPTQAPWRTTTFTLDPPHDDIGLERPVNRFPFVSNDPDQLAQNCYEAYNIQVYGLRRRLESMRSPQIVIGVSGGLDSTHALLVAAKAMDQMGRPRTDILAFTMPGFATTDHTKNNALDLCRALGIPCEVLDIRPAATQMLKGMSHPAGDGAEVYDVTFENVQAGLRYDYLFRIAN
;
A
#
# COMPACT_ATOMS: atom_id res chain seq x y z
N ALA A 1 -13.76 -23.78 -5.28
CA ALA A 1 -12.94 -23.97 -6.51
C ALA A 1 -11.83 -22.91 -6.54
N ILE A 2 -10.83 -22.97 -7.44
CA ILE A 2 -9.87 -21.84 -7.65
C ILE A 2 -10.40 -20.89 -8.73
N VAL A 3 -11.06 -21.43 -9.75
CA VAL A 3 -11.83 -20.70 -10.76
C VAL A 3 -13.26 -21.20 -10.69
N GLU A 4 -14.22 -20.29 -10.52
CA GLU A 4 -15.65 -20.58 -10.56
C GLU A 4 -16.26 -19.94 -11.82
N VAL A 5 -17.04 -20.73 -12.56
CA VAL A 5 -17.71 -20.29 -13.80
C VAL A 5 -19.22 -20.25 -13.56
N ASN A 6 -19.83 -19.10 -13.83
CA ASN A 6 -21.25 -18.84 -13.67
C ASN A 6 -21.89 -18.53 -15.03
N LEU A 7 -22.71 -19.47 -15.49
CA LEU A 7 -23.58 -19.34 -16.66
C LEU A 7 -24.92 -18.77 -16.21
N SER A 8 -25.33 -17.64 -16.77
CA SER A 8 -26.51 -16.92 -16.33
C SER A 8 -27.43 -16.58 -17.50
N GLY A 9 -28.73 -16.83 -17.38
CA GLY A 9 -29.71 -16.20 -18.27
C GLY A 9 -29.81 -14.71 -17.92
N SER A 10 -30.25 -14.43 -16.69
CA SER A 10 -30.27 -13.11 -16.07
C SER A 10 -30.82 -11.99 -16.98
N PRO A 11 -32.16 -11.89 -17.13
CA PRO A 11 -32.79 -10.75 -17.78
C PRO A 11 -32.35 -9.43 -17.14
N ILE A 12 -32.14 -8.41 -17.96
CA ILE A 12 -31.67 -7.11 -17.50
C ILE A 12 -32.82 -6.23 -17.03
N THR A 13 -32.61 -5.56 -15.90
CA THR A 13 -33.46 -4.49 -15.39
C THR A 13 -32.59 -3.35 -14.86
N VAL A 14 -33.19 -2.18 -14.62
CA VAL A 14 -32.48 -1.01 -14.08
C VAL A 14 -31.82 -1.37 -12.75
N GLY A 15 -30.52 -1.11 -12.63
CA GLY A 15 -29.71 -1.40 -11.44
C GLY A 15 -29.18 -2.83 -11.31
N LYS A 16 -29.64 -3.77 -12.14
CA LYS A 16 -29.24 -5.19 -12.05
C LYS A 16 -27.75 -5.41 -12.35
N SER A 17 -27.16 -4.67 -13.29
CA SER A 17 -25.72 -4.72 -13.57
C SER A 17 -24.86 -4.41 -12.35
N ARG A 18 -25.24 -3.39 -11.56
CA ARG A 18 -24.54 -3.04 -10.31
C ARG A 18 -24.59 -4.21 -9.32
N GLN A 19 -25.76 -4.82 -9.14
CA GLN A 19 -25.91 -5.98 -8.27
C GLN A 19 -25.04 -7.16 -8.74
N ARG A 20 -24.96 -7.42 -10.05
CA ARG A 20 -24.12 -8.49 -10.59
C ARG A 20 -22.63 -8.24 -10.29
N HIS A 21 -22.14 -7.00 -10.50
CA HIS A 21 -20.77 -6.62 -10.14
C HIS A 21 -20.50 -6.81 -8.65
N GLU A 22 -21.39 -6.34 -7.77
CA GLU A 22 -21.24 -6.50 -6.32
C GLU A 22 -21.16 -7.97 -5.89
N LEU A 23 -22.05 -8.81 -6.41
CA LEU A 23 -22.07 -10.24 -6.10
C LEU A 23 -20.83 -10.97 -6.63
N CYS A 24 -20.41 -10.70 -7.87
CA CYS A 24 -19.20 -11.33 -8.43
C CYS A 24 -17.94 -10.87 -7.68
N LYS A 25 -17.87 -9.58 -7.33
CA LYS A 25 -16.77 -9.01 -6.52
C LYS A 25 -16.70 -9.65 -5.14
N VAL A 26 -17.80 -9.67 -4.40
CA VAL A 26 -17.82 -10.23 -3.04
C VAL A 26 -17.57 -11.74 -3.08
N THR A 27 -18.10 -12.45 -4.07
CA THR A 27 -17.93 -13.90 -4.17
C THR A 27 -16.50 -14.29 -4.52
N SER A 28 -15.87 -13.61 -5.48
CA SER A 28 -14.45 -13.82 -5.81
C SER A 28 -13.53 -13.51 -4.61
N SER A 29 -13.77 -12.40 -3.91
CA SER A 29 -12.98 -12.00 -2.73
C SER A 29 -13.17 -12.95 -1.54
N ARG A 30 -14.41 -13.20 -1.12
CA ARG A 30 -14.70 -14.04 0.05
C ARG A 30 -14.20 -15.47 -0.11
N ASN A 31 -14.27 -16.00 -1.33
CA ASN A 31 -13.86 -17.38 -1.62
C ASN A 31 -12.42 -17.47 -2.13
N LEU A 32 -11.65 -16.37 -2.13
CA LEU A 32 -10.26 -16.30 -2.60
C LEU A 32 -10.08 -16.99 -3.96
N GLN A 33 -10.89 -16.62 -4.94
CA GLN A 33 -10.98 -17.30 -6.23
C GLN A 33 -11.13 -16.32 -7.40
N ALA A 34 -10.95 -16.84 -8.61
CA ALA A 34 -11.45 -16.20 -9.81
C ALA A 34 -12.92 -16.55 -10.05
N TYR A 35 -13.69 -15.59 -10.56
CA TYR A 35 -15.11 -15.71 -10.84
C TYR A 35 -15.39 -15.22 -12.26
N VAL A 36 -15.77 -16.14 -13.14
CA VAL A 36 -16.07 -15.89 -14.55
C VAL A 36 -17.58 -15.90 -14.72
N TYR A 37 -18.15 -14.77 -15.11
CA TYR A 37 -19.59 -14.61 -15.28
C TYR A 37 -19.95 -14.32 -16.74
N ALA A 38 -20.94 -15.03 -17.25
CA ALA A 38 -21.51 -14.80 -18.58
C ALA A 38 -23.05 -14.77 -18.51
N ALA A 39 -23.65 -13.63 -18.88
CA ALA A 39 -25.09 -13.48 -19.03
C ALA A 39 -25.54 -13.66 -20.49
N ALA A 40 -26.80 -14.05 -20.67
CA ALA A 40 -27.42 -14.09 -21.99
C ALA A 40 -27.53 -12.69 -22.62
N GLY A 41 -27.53 -12.66 -23.96
CA GLY A 41 -27.39 -11.45 -24.75
C GLY A 41 -28.28 -11.45 -26.00
N PRO A 42 -27.83 -10.86 -27.12
CA PRO A 42 -28.59 -10.82 -28.37
C PRO A 42 -29.02 -12.23 -28.83
N GLY A 43 -30.29 -12.36 -29.25
CA GLY A 43 -30.88 -13.62 -29.73
C GLY A 43 -31.90 -14.24 -28.78
N GLU A 44 -31.92 -13.84 -27.51
CA GLU A 44 -32.93 -14.28 -26.55
C GLU A 44 -34.31 -13.65 -26.83
N SER A 45 -35.37 -14.36 -26.43
CA SER A 45 -36.75 -13.85 -26.59
C SER A 45 -36.95 -12.56 -25.81
N SER A 46 -37.49 -11.54 -26.50
CA SER A 46 -37.77 -10.21 -25.92
C SER A 46 -39.27 -9.96 -25.71
N THR A 47 -40.09 -11.01 -25.63
CA THR A 47 -41.55 -10.86 -25.46
C THR A 47 -41.90 -10.09 -24.18
N ASP A 48 -41.27 -10.45 -23.05
CA ASP A 48 -41.53 -9.86 -21.73
C ASP A 48 -40.26 -9.34 -21.04
N LEU A 49 -39.08 -9.57 -21.64
CA LEU A 49 -37.78 -9.42 -21.00
C LEU A 49 -36.77 -8.74 -21.93
N SER A 50 -35.67 -8.28 -21.37
CA SER A 50 -34.54 -7.71 -22.10
C SER A 50 -33.24 -8.34 -21.61
N TRP A 51 -32.18 -8.24 -22.42
CA TRP A 51 -30.90 -8.90 -22.19
C TRP A 51 -29.77 -7.97 -22.59
N ASP A 52 -28.65 -8.00 -21.87
CA ASP A 52 -27.54 -7.04 -22.07
C ASP A 52 -26.20 -7.69 -22.39
N GLY A 53 -26.11 -9.03 -22.42
CA GLY A 53 -24.91 -9.75 -22.85
C GLY A 53 -23.69 -9.50 -21.96
N GLN A 54 -23.90 -9.14 -20.70
CA GLN A 54 -22.82 -8.77 -19.80
C GLN A 54 -21.95 -9.99 -19.45
N THR A 55 -20.64 -9.87 -19.71
CA THR A 55 -19.64 -10.82 -19.24
C THR A 55 -18.60 -10.08 -18.40
N MET A 56 -18.04 -10.76 -17.39
CA MET A 56 -17.03 -10.18 -16.52
C MET A 56 -16.17 -11.25 -15.85
N ILE A 57 -14.91 -10.92 -15.60
CA ILE A 57 -13.95 -11.75 -14.89
C ILE A 57 -13.47 -10.99 -13.66
N TYR A 58 -13.70 -11.58 -12.50
CA TYR A 58 -13.19 -11.10 -11.22
C TYR A 58 -12.12 -12.03 -10.66
N GLU A 59 -11.13 -11.48 -9.97
CA GLU A 59 -10.12 -12.24 -9.24
C GLU A 59 -9.93 -11.59 -7.87
N ASN A 60 -10.22 -12.35 -6.81
CA ASN A 60 -10.07 -11.89 -5.43
C ASN A 60 -10.67 -10.49 -5.15
N GLY A 61 -11.86 -10.21 -5.70
CA GLY A 61 -12.53 -8.91 -5.56
C GLY A 61 -12.10 -7.82 -6.53
N SER A 62 -11.09 -8.05 -7.36
CA SER A 62 -10.65 -7.12 -8.40
C SER A 62 -11.29 -7.48 -9.74
N LEU A 63 -11.78 -6.48 -10.48
CA LEU A 63 -12.27 -6.68 -11.84
C LEU A 63 -11.08 -6.75 -12.79
N LEU A 64 -10.94 -7.85 -13.53
CA LEU A 64 -9.89 -8.02 -14.54
C LEU A 64 -10.35 -7.56 -15.92
N ALA A 65 -11.54 -7.98 -16.33
CA ALA A 65 -12.13 -7.61 -17.61
C ALA A 65 -13.65 -7.66 -17.56
N ALA A 66 -14.30 -6.87 -18.43
CA ALA A 66 -15.73 -6.91 -18.66
C ALA A 66 -16.03 -6.51 -20.11
N THR A 67 -17.11 -7.03 -20.68
CA THR A 67 -17.60 -6.58 -21.99
C THR A 67 -18.40 -5.29 -21.89
N ASP A 68 -18.48 -4.57 -23.02
CA ASP A 68 -19.52 -3.58 -23.22
C ASP A 68 -20.91 -4.24 -23.12
N ARG A 69 -21.84 -3.52 -22.52
CA ARG A 69 -23.22 -3.97 -22.34
C ARG A 69 -24.08 -3.52 -23.50
N PHE A 70 -25.09 -4.31 -23.85
CA PHE A 70 -26.00 -4.04 -24.96
C PHE A 70 -25.31 -3.94 -26.33
N SER A 71 -24.18 -4.63 -26.49
CA SER A 71 -23.54 -4.80 -27.79
C SER A 71 -24.49 -5.51 -28.77
N PRO A 72 -24.60 -5.06 -30.03
CA PRO A 72 -25.41 -5.74 -31.04
C PRO A 72 -24.83 -7.11 -31.43
N GLU A 73 -23.51 -7.26 -31.33
CA GLU A 73 -22.80 -8.50 -31.67
C GLU A 73 -22.41 -9.28 -30.41
N PRO A 74 -22.37 -10.63 -30.46
CA PRO A 74 -21.82 -11.46 -29.41
C PRO A 74 -20.39 -11.04 -29.06
N GLY A 75 -20.13 -10.84 -27.78
CA GLY A 75 -18.81 -10.45 -27.27
C GLY A 75 -18.30 -11.44 -26.23
N TYR A 76 -16.99 -11.38 -25.99
CA TYR A 76 -16.33 -12.06 -24.87
C TYR A 76 -15.35 -11.09 -24.22
N CYS A 77 -15.07 -11.31 -22.94
CA CYS A 77 -13.91 -10.71 -22.29
C CYS A 77 -12.87 -11.79 -22.00
N LEU A 78 -11.61 -11.41 -22.10
CA LEU A 78 -10.45 -12.26 -21.87
C LEU A 78 -9.60 -11.61 -20.79
N ALA A 79 -9.04 -12.41 -19.89
CA ALA A 79 -8.08 -11.95 -18.90
C ALA A 79 -7.20 -13.11 -18.41
N ASP A 80 -5.94 -12.81 -18.13
CA ASP A 80 -5.02 -13.73 -17.49
C ASP A 80 -5.16 -13.68 -15.96
N ILE A 81 -5.59 -14.82 -15.40
CA ILE A 81 -5.79 -15.04 -13.97
C ILE A 81 -4.46 -15.50 -13.35
N ASP A 82 -4.05 -14.84 -12.27
CA ASP A 82 -2.88 -15.19 -11.50
C ASP A 82 -3.25 -16.29 -10.48
N LEU A 83 -3.02 -17.56 -10.87
CA LEU A 83 -3.27 -18.71 -10.00
C LEU A 83 -2.31 -18.74 -8.80
N ASP A 84 -1.13 -18.14 -8.91
CA ASP A 84 -0.18 -18.06 -7.81
C ASP A 84 -0.63 -17.06 -6.75
N LEU A 85 -1.19 -15.92 -7.15
CA LEU A 85 -1.84 -14.99 -6.23
C LEU A 85 -2.92 -15.70 -5.41
N LEU A 86 -3.86 -16.38 -6.08
CA LEU A 86 -4.97 -17.08 -5.39
C LEU A 86 -4.45 -18.18 -4.45
N ARG A 87 -3.43 -18.92 -4.87
CA ARG A 87 -2.77 -19.93 -4.03
C ARG A 87 -2.11 -19.30 -2.80
N GLN A 88 -1.37 -18.21 -2.98
CA GLN A 88 -0.68 -17.52 -1.88
C GLN A 88 -1.65 -16.90 -0.88
N GLU A 89 -2.74 -16.29 -1.34
CA GLU A 89 -3.75 -15.73 -0.44
C GLU A 89 -4.40 -16.81 0.43
N ARG A 90 -4.74 -17.96 -0.14
CA ARG A 90 -5.26 -19.10 0.62
C ARG A 90 -4.25 -19.67 1.61
N LEU A 91 -2.96 -19.68 1.26
CA LEU A 91 -1.90 -20.14 2.16
C LEU A 91 -1.71 -19.20 3.36
N ARG A 92 -1.90 -17.89 3.18
CA ARG A 92 -1.78 -16.89 4.26
C ARG A 92 -3.03 -16.83 5.14
N GLN A 93 -4.22 -17.01 4.55
CA GLN A 93 -5.49 -16.89 5.26
C GLN A 93 -5.94 -18.23 5.86
N GLY A 94 -5.36 -18.62 7.00
CA GLY A 94 -5.68 -19.89 7.69
C GLY A 94 -7.16 -20.08 8.01
N SER A 95 -7.90 -18.99 8.24
CA SER A 95 -9.35 -19.03 8.48
C SER A 95 -10.17 -19.57 7.28
N PHE A 96 -9.58 -19.59 6.09
CA PHE A 96 -10.18 -20.23 4.91
C PHE A 96 -10.27 -21.75 5.09
N ASP A 97 -9.19 -22.38 5.56
CA ASP A 97 -9.14 -23.82 5.83
C ASP A 97 -9.92 -24.17 7.11
N ASP A 98 -9.82 -23.34 8.16
CA ASP A 98 -10.62 -23.50 9.38
C ASP A 98 -12.12 -23.55 9.05
N ASN A 99 -12.58 -22.66 8.16
CA ASN A 99 -13.98 -22.66 7.73
C ASN A 99 -14.33 -23.93 6.95
N ALA A 100 -13.44 -24.44 6.09
CA ALA A 100 -13.66 -25.69 5.36
C ALA A 100 -13.77 -26.89 6.31
N LEU A 101 -12.93 -26.96 7.34
CA LEU A 101 -12.94 -28.00 8.37
C LEU A 101 -14.15 -27.91 9.30
N ALA A 102 -14.65 -26.71 9.56
CA ALA A 102 -15.83 -26.48 10.39
C ALA A 102 -17.15 -26.83 9.70
N GLN A 103 -17.16 -26.98 8.36
CA GLN A 103 -18.37 -27.41 7.65
C GLN A 103 -18.69 -28.88 7.97
N PRO A 104 -19.98 -29.26 8.06
CA PRO A 104 -20.38 -30.66 8.17
C PRO A 104 -19.76 -31.49 7.04
N THR A 105 -19.45 -32.76 7.30
CA THR A 105 -18.89 -33.68 6.29
C THR A 105 -19.78 -33.70 5.05
N GLN A 106 -19.35 -32.99 4.00
CA GLN A 106 -20.04 -33.00 2.73
C GLN A 106 -19.65 -34.27 1.96
N ALA A 107 -20.54 -34.75 1.08
CA ALA A 107 -20.13 -35.75 0.10
C ALA A 107 -18.93 -35.21 -0.68
N PRO A 108 -17.87 -36.02 -0.90
CA PRO A 108 -16.68 -35.53 -1.59
C PRO A 108 -17.03 -35.07 -2.99
N TRP A 109 -16.42 -33.96 -3.41
CA TRP A 109 -16.53 -33.49 -4.78
C TRP A 109 -16.03 -34.56 -5.75
N ARG A 110 -16.79 -34.81 -6.82
CA ARG A 110 -16.29 -35.64 -7.93
C ARG A 110 -15.21 -34.85 -8.66
N THR A 111 -14.00 -35.39 -8.68
CA THR A 111 -12.86 -34.78 -9.38
C THR A 111 -12.69 -35.47 -10.73
N THR A 112 -12.70 -34.68 -11.80
CA THR A 112 -12.35 -35.14 -13.15
C THR A 112 -11.05 -34.48 -13.56
N THR A 113 -10.08 -35.29 -13.98
CA THR A 113 -8.75 -34.82 -14.40
C THR A 113 -8.68 -34.72 -15.92
N PHE A 114 -7.98 -33.70 -16.40
CA PHE A 114 -7.67 -33.51 -17.82
C PHE A 114 -6.31 -32.80 -17.93
N THR A 115 -5.69 -32.90 -19.11
CA THR A 115 -4.44 -32.20 -19.43
C THR A 115 -4.79 -30.97 -20.27
N LEU A 116 -4.39 -29.78 -19.81
CA LEU A 116 -4.68 -28.52 -20.52
C LEU A 116 -3.77 -28.32 -21.75
N ASP A 117 -2.51 -28.77 -21.69
CA ASP A 117 -1.48 -28.57 -22.73
C ASP A 117 -1.45 -27.13 -23.29
N PRO A 118 -1.22 -26.11 -22.42
CA PRO A 118 -1.25 -24.72 -22.85
C PRO A 118 -0.08 -24.39 -23.79
N PRO A 119 -0.21 -23.38 -24.66
CA PRO A 119 0.90 -22.92 -25.49
C PRO A 119 2.09 -22.48 -24.62
N HIS A 120 3.29 -22.79 -25.07
CA HIS A 120 4.56 -22.44 -24.40
C HIS A 120 5.25 -21.21 -25.01
N ASP A 121 4.70 -20.68 -26.10
CA ASP A 121 5.18 -19.47 -26.76
C ASP A 121 4.73 -18.20 -26.02
N ASP A 122 5.35 -17.06 -26.34
CA ASP A 122 4.90 -15.76 -25.84
C ASP A 122 3.56 -15.37 -26.48
N ILE A 123 2.50 -15.42 -25.68
CA ILE A 123 1.14 -15.02 -26.06
C ILE A 123 0.74 -13.66 -25.47
N GLY A 124 1.70 -12.93 -24.89
CA GLY A 124 1.44 -11.68 -24.18
C GLY A 124 0.89 -11.90 -22.76
N LEU A 125 0.32 -10.82 -22.20
CA LEU A 125 -0.32 -10.82 -20.89
C LEU A 125 -1.54 -9.89 -20.93
N GLU A 126 -2.74 -10.48 -20.97
CA GLU A 126 -4.02 -9.79 -20.92
C GLU A 126 -4.42 -9.53 -19.47
N ARG A 127 -3.68 -8.64 -18.81
CA ARG A 127 -3.91 -8.28 -17.41
C ARG A 127 -3.56 -6.82 -17.14
N PRO A 128 -4.41 -6.06 -16.43
CA PRO A 128 -4.03 -4.74 -15.96
C PRO A 128 -2.98 -4.88 -14.83
N VAL A 129 -1.73 -4.52 -15.14
CA VAL A 129 -0.64 -4.52 -14.16
C VAL A 129 -0.31 -3.09 -13.73
N ASN A 130 -0.53 -2.78 -12.45
CA ASN A 130 -0.19 -1.48 -11.88
C ASN A 130 1.34 -1.30 -11.81
N ARG A 131 1.85 -0.17 -12.29
CA ARG A 131 3.28 0.19 -12.18
C ARG A 131 3.72 0.34 -10.71
N PHE A 132 2.83 0.81 -9.86
CA PHE A 132 3.08 1.07 -8.45
C PHE A 132 2.08 0.28 -7.60
N PRO A 133 2.43 -0.92 -7.08
CA PRO A 133 1.49 -1.75 -6.32
C PRO A 133 0.87 -1.05 -5.09
N PHE A 134 1.58 -0.08 -4.51
CA PHE A 134 1.12 0.67 -3.33
C PHE A 134 0.48 2.03 -3.65
N VAL A 135 0.45 2.44 -4.93
CA VAL A 135 -0.09 3.74 -5.37
C VAL A 135 -1.11 3.47 -6.47
N SER A 136 -2.39 3.65 -6.14
CA SER A 136 -3.48 3.42 -7.09
C SER A 136 -3.36 4.34 -8.31
N ASN A 137 -3.65 3.83 -9.50
CA ASN A 137 -3.79 4.62 -10.72
C ASN A 137 -5.12 5.40 -10.77
N ASP A 138 -6.11 5.00 -9.98
CA ASP A 138 -7.38 5.71 -9.80
C ASP A 138 -7.18 6.87 -8.80
N PRO A 139 -7.36 8.14 -9.22
CA PRO A 139 -7.18 9.32 -8.35
C PRO A 139 -8.05 9.30 -7.10
N ASP A 140 -9.29 8.80 -7.17
CA ASP A 140 -10.20 8.79 -6.02
C ASP A 140 -9.75 7.75 -5.00
N GLN A 141 -9.38 6.54 -5.46
CA GLN A 141 -8.79 5.52 -4.61
C GLN A 141 -7.43 5.94 -4.05
N LEU A 142 -6.62 6.66 -4.82
CA LEU A 142 -5.34 7.22 -4.35
C LEU A 142 -5.55 8.23 -3.23
N ALA A 143 -6.49 9.16 -3.40
CA ALA A 143 -6.84 10.13 -2.35
C ALA A 143 -7.32 9.43 -1.08
N GLN A 144 -8.17 8.41 -1.22
CA GLN A 144 -8.65 7.60 -0.11
C GLN A 144 -7.51 6.84 0.61
N ASN A 145 -6.61 6.20 -0.14
CA ASN A 145 -5.45 5.50 0.41
C ASN A 145 -4.51 6.46 1.16
N CYS A 146 -4.26 7.65 0.61
CA CYS A 146 -3.47 8.69 1.26
C CYS A 146 -4.12 9.19 2.56
N TYR A 147 -5.44 9.39 2.54
CA TYR A 147 -6.21 9.75 3.74
C TYR A 147 -6.07 8.66 4.82
N GLU A 148 -6.24 7.39 4.46
CA GLU A 148 -6.14 6.27 5.40
C GLU A 148 -4.72 6.13 5.97
N ALA A 149 -3.71 6.09 5.10
CA ALA A 149 -2.31 5.95 5.50
C ALA A 149 -1.88 7.05 6.49
N TYR A 150 -2.21 8.31 6.18
CA TYR A 150 -1.90 9.44 7.04
C TYR A 150 -2.60 9.34 8.39
N ASN A 151 -3.90 9.04 8.41
CA ASN A 151 -4.65 8.93 9.66
C ASN A 151 -4.23 7.73 10.51
N ILE A 152 -3.85 6.60 9.90
CA ILE A 152 -3.28 5.43 10.60
C ILE A 152 -1.99 5.83 11.31
N GLN A 153 -1.09 6.56 10.64
CA GLN A 153 0.16 7.03 11.22
C GLN A 153 -0.07 8.00 12.39
N VAL A 154 -0.95 9.00 12.19
CA VAL A 154 -1.33 9.98 13.24
C VAL A 154 -1.94 9.27 14.45
N TYR A 155 -2.87 8.34 14.21
CA TYR A 155 -3.53 7.59 15.28
C TYR A 155 -2.54 6.73 16.06
N GLY A 156 -1.66 6.01 15.36
CA GLY A 156 -0.63 5.17 15.98
C GLY A 156 0.32 5.97 16.87
N LEU A 157 0.82 7.10 16.38
CA LEU A 157 1.69 7.99 17.16
C LEU A 157 0.97 8.56 18.38
N ARG A 158 -0.26 9.07 18.21
CA ARG A 158 -1.08 9.57 19.32
C ARG A 158 -1.23 8.53 20.42
N ARG A 159 -1.61 7.29 20.06
CA ARG A 159 -1.77 6.19 21.01
C ARG A 159 -0.48 5.87 21.75
N ARG A 160 0.65 5.92 21.04
CA ARG A 160 1.96 5.72 21.67
C ARG A 160 2.26 6.82 22.70
N LEU A 161 2.03 8.09 22.38
CA LEU A 161 2.26 9.21 23.30
C LEU A 161 1.36 9.14 24.54
N GLU A 162 0.07 8.84 24.36
CA GLU A 162 -0.88 8.64 25.47
C GLU A 162 -0.40 7.54 26.43
N SER A 163 0.10 6.42 25.89
CA SER A 163 0.60 5.29 26.70
C SER A 163 1.84 5.62 27.55
N MET A 164 2.63 6.61 27.12
CA MET A 164 3.87 7.02 27.78
C MET A 164 3.70 8.20 28.74
N ARG A 165 2.46 8.57 29.09
CA ARG A 165 2.15 9.77 29.89
C ARG A 165 2.57 11.08 29.20
N SER A 166 2.42 11.15 27.88
CA SER A 166 2.56 12.36 27.06
C SER A 166 3.95 13.03 27.11
N PRO A 167 5.04 12.33 26.75
CA PRO A 167 6.37 12.94 26.65
C PRO A 167 6.44 13.95 25.51
N GLN A 168 7.52 14.74 25.46
CA GLN A 168 7.89 15.53 24.29
C GLN A 168 8.29 14.61 23.12
N ILE A 169 8.24 15.13 21.89
CA ILE A 169 8.65 14.39 20.69
C ILE A 169 10.00 14.92 20.23
N VAL A 170 11.03 14.08 20.19
CA VAL A 170 12.33 14.44 19.61
C VAL A 170 12.42 13.89 18.20
N ILE A 171 12.74 14.73 17.22
CA ILE A 171 12.81 14.33 15.81
C ILE A 171 13.95 15.02 15.06
N GLY A 172 14.72 14.25 14.30
CA GLY A 172 15.67 14.77 13.33
C GLY A 172 14.98 15.14 12.02
N VAL A 173 15.15 16.37 11.54
CA VAL A 173 14.55 16.89 10.30
C VAL A 173 15.65 17.23 9.30
N SER A 174 15.77 16.44 8.24
CA SER A 174 16.81 16.60 7.21
C SER A 174 16.37 17.49 6.03
N GLY A 175 15.06 17.75 5.90
CA GLY A 175 14.47 18.41 4.74
C GLY A 175 14.15 17.46 3.58
N GLY A 176 14.38 16.16 3.75
CA GLY A 176 13.92 15.11 2.85
C GLY A 176 12.50 14.66 3.16
N LEU A 177 11.87 13.99 2.18
CA LEU A 177 10.46 13.58 2.18
C LEU A 177 10.03 12.87 3.48
N ASP A 178 10.79 11.86 3.92
CA ASP A 178 10.42 11.03 5.07
C ASP A 178 10.37 11.84 6.37
N SER A 179 11.41 12.64 6.64
CA SER A 179 11.47 13.46 7.86
C SER A 179 10.43 14.58 7.85
N THR A 180 10.15 15.15 6.67
CA THR A 180 9.09 16.14 6.48
C THR A 180 7.72 15.54 6.79
N HIS A 181 7.43 14.36 6.22
CA HIS A 181 6.17 13.68 6.46
C HIS A 181 6.00 13.26 7.93
N ALA A 182 7.06 12.70 8.54
CA ALA A 182 7.05 12.34 9.96
C ALA A 182 6.78 13.55 10.86
N LEU A 183 7.34 14.73 10.54
CA LEU A 183 7.07 15.96 11.28
C LEU A 183 5.61 16.42 11.13
N LEU A 184 5.03 16.31 9.92
CA LEU A 184 3.61 16.62 9.69
C LEU A 184 2.69 15.70 10.48
N VAL A 185 2.98 14.39 10.50
CA VAL A 185 2.27 13.41 11.32
C VAL A 185 2.38 13.75 12.81
N ALA A 186 3.57 14.10 13.29
CA ALA A 186 3.79 14.51 14.68
C ALA A 186 3.00 15.77 15.04
N ALA A 187 3.04 16.80 14.20
CA ALA A 187 2.28 18.04 14.38
C ALA A 187 0.77 17.75 14.48
N LYS A 188 0.23 16.93 13.56
CA LYS A 188 -1.19 16.58 13.57
C LYS A 188 -1.60 15.73 14.77
N ALA A 189 -0.74 14.82 15.22
CA ALA A 189 -0.99 14.04 16.43
C ALA A 189 -1.07 14.95 17.67
N MET A 190 -0.16 15.92 17.79
CA MET A 190 -0.17 16.90 18.88
C MET A 190 -1.43 17.77 18.85
N ASP A 191 -1.83 18.25 17.67
CA ASP A 191 -3.08 19.01 17.49
C ASP A 191 -4.31 18.21 17.96
N GLN A 192 -4.42 16.94 17.58
CA GLN A 192 -5.54 16.07 17.98
C GLN A 192 -5.55 15.77 19.49
N MET A 193 -4.40 15.81 20.14
CA MET A 193 -4.27 15.66 21.60
C MET A 193 -4.52 16.97 22.35
N GLY A 194 -4.69 18.10 21.65
CA GLY A 194 -4.76 19.43 22.26
C GLY A 194 -3.45 19.86 22.92
N ARG A 195 -2.31 19.30 22.49
CA ARG A 195 -0.99 19.61 23.03
C ARG A 195 -0.32 20.70 22.19
N PRO A 196 0.51 21.56 22.81
CA PRO A 196 1.21 22.59 22.07
C PRO A 196 2.25 21.95 21.15
N ARG A 197 2.33 22.42 19.90
CA ARG A 197 3.35 21.96 18.94
C ARG A 197 4.79 22.25 19.40
N THR A 198 4.98 23.13 20.37
CA THR A 198 6.27 23.43 20.99
C THR A 198 6.85 22.26 21.80
N ASP A 199 6.04 21.24 22.12
CA ASP A 199 6.51 19.98 22.71
C ASP A 199 7.15 19.05 21.65
N ILE A 200 7.17 19.46 20.38
CA ILE A 200 7.97 18.81 19.33
C ILE A 200 9.32 19.52 19.29
N LEU A 201 10.38 18.79 19.61
CA LEU A 201 11.77 19.22 19.57
C LEU A 201 12.39 18.73 18.25
N ALA A 202 12.40 19.60 17.25
CA ALA A 202 12.96 19.29 15.94
C ALA A 202 14.44 19.68 15.86
N PHE A 203 15.28 18.83 15.28
CA PHE A 203 16.71 19.09 15.12
C PHE A 203 17.12 18.90 13.66
N THR A 204 17.74 19.91 13.05
CA THR A 204 18.46 19.73 11.79
C THR A 204 19.94 19.51 12.07
N MET A 205 20.49 18.42 11.57
CA MET A 205 21.78 17.89 12.00
C MET A 205 22.79 17.81 10.85
N PRO A 206 23.34 18.96 10.42
CA PRO A 206 24.21 19.02 9.26
C PRO A 206 25.47 18.18 9.47
N GLY A 207 25.75 17.30 8.51
CA GLY A 207 27.00 16.56 8.40
C GLY A 207 27.86 17.10 7.24
N PHE A 208 28.82 16.31 6.78
CA PHE A 208 29.75 16.73 5.73
C PHE A 208 29.09 16.90 4.34
N ALA A 209 27.99 16.18 4.08
CA ALA A 209 27.26 16.22 2.80
C ALA A 209 25.98 17.08 2.83
N THR A 210 25.72 17.82 3.90
CA THR A 210 24.48 18.59 4.03
C THR A 210 24.53 19.87 3.19
N THR A 211 23.58 20.03 2.27
CA THR A 211 23.43 21.25 1.48
C THR A 211 22.63 22.32 2.24
N ASP A 212 22.89 23.59 1.93
CA ASP A 212 22.10 24.69 2.48
C ASP A 212 20.62 24.59 2.09
N HIS A 213 20.32 24.07 0.89
CA HIS A 213 18.95 23.92 0.41
C HIS A 213 18.12 22.98 1.30
N THR A 214 18.61 21.76 1.55
CA THR A 214 17.89 20.76 2.38
C THR A 214 17.76 21.21 3.83
N LYS A 215 18.81 21.85 4.36
CA LYS A 215 18.78 22.45 5.70
C LYS A 215 17.73 23.56 5.80
N ASN A 216 17.68 24.46 4.82
CA ASN A 216 16.71 25.56 4.81
C ASN A 216 15.27 25.05 4.70
N ASN A 217 15.01 24.02 3.89
CA ASN A 217 13.69 23.39 3.82
C ASN A 217 13.22 22.87 5.19
N ALA A 218 14.12 22.24 5.97
CA ALA A 218 13.80 21.78 7.32
C ALA A 218 13.44 22.95 8.26
N LEU A 219 14.24 24.02 8.24
CA LEU A 219 14.01 25.20 9.07
C LEU A 219 12.72 25.93 8.71
N ASP A 220 12.45 26.10 7.41
CA ASP A 220 11.27 26.79 6.92
C ASP A 220 10.00 25.99 7.22
N LEU A 221 10.04 24.66 7.11
CA LEU A 221 8.92 23.79 7.50
C LEU A 221 8.62 23.91 9.01
N CYS A 222 9.63 23.81 9.87
CA CYS A 222 9.44 23.96 11.31
C CYS A 222 8.87 25.35 11.66
N ARG A 223 9.38 26.41 11.03
CA ARG A 223 8.88 27.78 11.20
C ARG A 223 7.41 27.88 10.79
N ALA A 224 7.04 27.34 9.63
CA ALA A 224 5.67 27.36 9.14
C ALA A 224 4.70 26.57 10.05
N LEU A 225 5.17 25.51 10.70
CA LEU A 225 4.39 24.70 11.63
C LEU A 225 4.34 25.26 13.06
N GLY A 226 5.14 26.28 13.38
CA GLY A 226 5.29 26.82 14.73
C GLY A 226 6.03 25.87 15.68
N ILE A 227 6.92 25.03 15.15
CA ILE A 227 7.69 24.02 15.88
C ILE A 227 9.11 24.56 16.13
N PRO A 228 9.61 24.56 17.38
CA PRO A 228 11.01 24.88 17.68
C PRO A 228 11.95 23.97 16.90
N CYS A 229 12.94 24.57 16.23
CA CYS A 229 13.95 23.81 15.49
C CYS A 229 15.35 24.32 15.77
N GLU A 230 16.21 23.41 16.20
CA GLU A 230 17.62 23.69 16.50
C GLU A 230 18.54 23.12 15.42
N VAL A 231 19.64 23.84 15.16
CA VAL A 231 20.70 23.37 14.27
C VAL A 231 21.81 22.76 15.13
N LEU A 232 22.01 21.45 15.00
CA LEU A 232 23.04 20.72 15.76
C LEU A 232 24.11 20.16 14.79
N ASP A 233 25.21 20.88 14.65
CA ASP A 233 26.31 20.49 13.78
C ASP A 233 27.08 19.29 14.35
N ILE A 234 27.01 18.16 13.65
CA ILE A 234 27.66 16.90 14.08
C ILE A 234 29.09 16.76 13.56
N ARG A 235 29.55 17.64 12.67
CA ARG A 235 30.88 17.52 12.03
C ARG A 235 32.01 17.44 13.06
N PRO A 236 32.06 18.25 14.13
CA PRO A 236 33.13 18.14 15.13
C PRO A 236 33.20 16.77 15.82
N ALA A 237 32.04 16.23 16.22
CA ALA A 237 31.95 14.92 16.85
C ALA A 237 32.31 13.79 15.88
N ALA A 238 31.85 13.89 14.62
CA ALA A 238 32.17 12.93 13.58
C ALA A 238 33.67 12.90 13.27
N THR A 239 34.31 14.07 13.12
CA THR A 239 35.78 14.16 12.95
C THR A 239 36.51 13.49 14.10
N GLN A 240 36.09 13.74 15.34
CA GLN A 240 36.74 13.15 16.52
C GLN A 240 36.58 11.63 16.57
N MET A 241 35.39 11.11 16.26
CA MET A 241 35.15 9.65 16.22
C MET A 241 35.95 8.98 15.12
N LEU A 242 35.97 9.56 13.91
CA LEU A 242 36.78 9.06 12.79
C LEU A 242 38.26 9.04 13.12
N LYS A 243 38.76 10.09 13.77
CA LYS A 243 40.15 10.15 14.24
C LYS A 243 40.44 9.07 15.29
N GLY A 244 39.54 8.88 16.25
CA GLY A 244 39.65 7.81 17.26
C GLY A 244 39.68 6.41 16.65
N MET A 245 39.03 6.21 15.50
CA MET A 245 39.03 4.96 14.74
C MET A 245 40.22 4.82 13.78
N SER A 246 41.15 5.80 13.75
CA SER A 246 42.25 5.87 12.77
C SER A 246 41.78 5.86 11.32
N HIS A 247 40.59 6.41 11.06
CA HIS A 247 40.06 6.54 9.71
C HIS A 247 40.68 7.76 9.00
N PRO A 248 41.13 7.68 7.73
CA PRO A 248 41.82 8.79 7.04
C PRO A 248 41.06 10.12 7.03
N ALA A 249 39.73 10.08 6.94
CA ALA A 249 38.90 11.28 7.01
C ALA A 249 38.94 12.02 8.35
N GLY A 250 39.34 11.34 9.45
CA GLY A 250 39.57 11.98 10.75
C GLY A 250 40.76 12.96 10.73
N ASP A 251 41.71 12.76 9.82
CA ASP A 251 42.87 13.62 9.60
C ASP A 251 42.71 14.54 8.37
N GLY A 252 41.49 14.63 7.81
CA GLY A 252 41.16 15.54 6.72
C GLY A 252 41.32 14.98 5.31
N ALA A 253 41.61 13.68 5.15
CA ALA A 253 41.59 13.06 3.84
C ALA A 253 40.16 12.94 3.28
N GLU A 254 39.97 13.17 1.99
CA GLU A 254 38.68 13.05 1.30
C GLU A 254 38.32 11.57 1.02
N VAL A 255 38.19 10.77 2.07
CA VAL A 255 37.80 9.35 2.01
C VAL A 255 36.36 9.22 2.49
N TYR A 256 35.44 9.01 1.55
CA TYR A 256 33.99 8.92 1.78
C TYR A 256 33.50 7.48 1.63
N ASP A 257 33.93 6.61 2.52
CA ASP A 257 33.51 5.20 2.53
C ASP A 257 32.26 4.97 3.40
N VAL A 258 31.82 3.71 3.47
CA VAL A 258 30.66 3.30 4.28
C VAL A 258 30.87 3.60 5.78
N THR A 259 32.11 3.54 6.27
CA THR A 259 32.43 3.88 7.66
C THR A 259 32.18 5.36 7.92
N PHE A 260 32.61 6.24 7.00
CA PHE A 260 32.39 7.68 7.08
C PHE A 260 30.90 8.07 7.12
N GLU A 261 30.06 7.40 6.32
CA GLU A 261 28.61 7.62 6.32
C GLU A 261 27.94 7.10 7.61
N ASN A 262 28.32 5.90 8.05
CA ASN A 262 27.76 5.27 9.24
C ASN A 262 28.08 6.03 10.53
N VAL A 263 29.29 6.59 10.67
CA VAL A 263 29.64 7.44 11.83
C VAL A 263 28.69 8.62 11.95
N GLN A 264 28.36 9.29 10.84
CA GLN A 264 27.42 10.41 10.85
C GLN A 264 25.99 9.96 11.19
N ALA A 265 25.52 8.85 10.62
CA ALA A 265 24.19 8.31 10.93
C ALA A 265 24.08 7.91 12.41
N GLY A 266 25.09 7.23 12.94
CA GLY A 266 25.16 6.81 14.34
C GLY A 266 25.18 7.99 15.30
N LEU A 267 25.96 9.04 15.00
CA LEU A 267 25.99 10.25 15.83
C LEU A 267 24.65 10.98 15.85
N ARG A 268 23.94 11.08 14.72
CA ARG A 268 22.59 11.68 14.71
C ARG A 268 21.65 10.92 15.64
N TYR A 269 21.66 9.60 15.56
CA TYR A 269 20.88 8.76 16.45
C TYR A 269 21.26 8.97 17.93
N ASP A 270 22.56 8.93 18.26
CA ASP A 270 23.03 9.08 19.64
C ASP A 270 22.61 10.44 20.22
N TYR A 271 22.90 11.55 19.52
CA TYR A 271 22.48 12.88 19.95
C TYR A 271 20.97 12.98 20.21
N LEU A 272 20.14 12.56 19.24
CA LEU A 272 18.68 12.61 19.40
C LEU A 272 18.21 11.76 20.59
N PHE A 273 18.79 10.58 20.77
CA PHE A 273 18.45 9.70 21.89
C PHE A 273 18.89 10.29 23.24
N ARG A 274 20.08 10.90 23.32
CA ARG A 274 20.56 11.57 24.53
C ARG A 274 19.73 12.80 24.88
N ILE A 275 19.30 13.57 23.89
CA ILE A 275 18.40 14.73 24.07
C ILE A 275 17.02 14.29 24.58
N ALA A 276 16.55 13.09 24.19
CA ALA A 276 15.27 12.57 24.62
C ALA A 276 15.23 12.00 26.04
N ASN A 277 16.39 11.83 26.70
CA ASN A 277 16.50 11.35 28.09
C ASN A 277 16.48 12.50 29.08
#